data_AF-A0A959K754-F1
#
_entry.id   AF-A0A959K754-F1
#
_cell.length_a   1.000
_cell.length_b   1.000
_cell.length_c   1.000
_cell.angle_alpha   90.00
_cell.angle_beta   90.00
_cell.angle_gamma   90.00
#
_symmetry.space_group_name_H-M   'P 1'
#
loop_
_entity.id
_entity.type
_entity.pdbx_description
1 polymer ?
#
loop_
_entity_poly.entity_id
_entity_poly.type
_entity_poly.pdbx_seq_one_letter_code
_entity_poly.pdbx_strand_id
1 'polypeptide(L)'
;MNPFLKSGDEHFFLNKKAAGFQLKDFWAWSQSDLLNNTLRGQIAEFLVKQALEIPSNKPRVEWDAYDLVTDEGIKIEVKSAAYVQSWTQIKDSYIKFDICPKKGWNAETNKTPLKAIRVADFYIFCLLHHKEKATIDPLDLDQWTFYILQKSIMDTHLGTQKSISLSTLHSLNPVECRFDEIKSGLSELKMDLSIPKKKTKHPSSFSSFKKIKLISQILCNFNWLAIKVCL
;
A
#
# COMPACT_ATOMS: atom_id res chain seq x y z
N MET A 1 -13.94 -28.57 6.14
CA MET A 1 -12.52 -28.74 6.54
C MET A 1 -11.80 -27.44 6.21
N ASN A 2 -11.04 -26.89 7.16
CA ASN A 2 -10.20 -25.73 6.85
C ASN A 2 -9.02 -26.20 6.00
N PRO A 3 -8.72 -25.54 4.87
CA PRO A 3 -7.58 -25.92 4.05
C PRO A 3 -6.28 -25.65 4.82
N PHE A 4 -5.32 -26.57 4.71
CA PHE A 4 -3.96 -26.41 5.21
C PHE A 4 -3.04 -25.96 4.08
N LEU A 5 -1.95 -25.27 4.44
CA LEU A 5 -0.96 -24.83 3.47
C LEU A 5 -0.27 -26.05 2.85
N LYS A 6 -0.16 -26.06 1.52
CA LYS A 6 0.51 -27.08 0.74
C LYS A 6 1.95 -26.66 0.46
N SER A 7 2.89 -27.61 0.35
CA SER A 7 4.28 -27.28 0.00
C SER A 7 4.48 -27.11 -1.51
N GLY A 8 3.62 -27.72 -2.32
CA GLY A 8 3.77 -27.82 -3.78
C GLY A 8 4.39 -29.15 -4.23
N ASP A 9 5.02 -29.90 -3.31
CA ASP A 9 5.62 -31.21 -3.61
C ASP A 9 4.62 -32.36 -3.55
N GLU A 10 3.36 -32.09 -3.19
CA GLU A 10 2.31 -33.09 -3.18
C GLU A 10 2.09 -33.65 -4.58
N HIS A 11 2.04 -34.98 -4.69
CA HIS A 11 1.76 -35.67 -5.94
C HIS A 11 0.25 -35.77 -6.21
N PHE A 12 -0.12 -35.74 -7.48
CA PHE A 12 -1.43 -36.22 -7.91
C PHE A 12 -1.45 -37.75 -7.96
N PHE A 13 -2.61 -38.36 -7.72
CA PHE A 13 -2.74 -39.82 -7.66
C PHE A 13 -3.82 -40.35 -8.60
N LEU A 14 -3.51 -41.43 -9.31
CA LEU A 14 -4.46 -42.26 -10.05
C LEU A 14 -4.42 -43.67 -9.47
N ASN A 15 -5.55 -44.21 -9.04
CA ASN A 15 -5.64 -45.54 -8.42
C ASN A 15 -4.62 -45.74 -7.27
N LYS A 16 -4.44 -44.70 -6.43
CA LYS A 16 -3.48 -44.65 -5.30
C LYS A 16 -1.99 -44.71 -5.70
N LYS A 17 -1.66 -44.54 -6.98
CA LYS A 17 -0.28 -44.42 -7.49
C LYS A 17 -0.01 -42.99 -7.95
N ALA A 18 1.20 -42.50 -7.73
CA ALA A 18 1.59 -41.16 -8.18
C ALA A 18 1.45 -41.05 -9.70
N ALA A 19 0.84 -39.94 -10.16
CA ALA A 19 0.52 -39.71 -11.58
C ALA A 19 1.69 -39.10 -12.37
N GLY A 20 2.84 -38.87 -11.73
CA GLY A 20 4.06 -38.37 -12.39
C GLY A 20 4.22 -36.84 -12.42
N PHE A 21 3.32 -36.09 -11.76
CA PHE A 21 3.38 -34.64 -11.62
C PHE A 21 2.95 -34.19 -10.22
N GLN A 22 3.34 -32.97 -9.86
CA GLN A 22 3.21 -32.38 -8.53
C GLN A 22 2.31 -31.14 -8.54
N LEU A 23 1.84 -30.73 -7.36
CA LEU A 23 1.00 -29.55 -7.20
C LEU A 23 1.66 -28.26 -7.71
N LYS A 24 2.99 -28.13 -7.58
CA LYS A 24 3.73 -26.99 -8.13
C LYS A 24 3.70 -26.91 -9.65
N ASP A 25 3.51 -28.02 -10.37
CA ASP A 25 3.34 -27.99 -11.84
C ASP A 25 2.02 -27.29 -12.19
N PHE A 26 0.96 -27.55 -11.42
CA PHE A 26 -0.30 -26.85 -11.54
C PHE A 26 -0.18 -25.37 -11.14
N TRP A 27 0.57 -25.05 -10.09
CA TRP A 27 0.83 -23.66 -9.71
C TRP A 27 1.60 -22.90 -10.79
N ALA A 28 2.64 -23.48 -11.37
CA ALA A 28 3.38 -22.87 -12.46
C ALA A 28 2.46 -22.64 -13.66
N TRP A 29 1.67 -23.63 -14.08
CA TRP A 29 0.72 -23.46 -15.18
C TRP A 29 -0.33 -22.37 -14.92
N SER A 30 -0.87 -22.29 -13.69
CA SER A 30 -1.95 -21.36 -13.35
C SER A 30 -1.49 -19.96 -12.92
N GLN A 31 -0.26 -19.83 -12.40
CA GLN A 31 0.24 -18.62 -11.74
C GLN A 31 1.50 -18.02 -12.42
N SER A 32 1.81 -18.36 -13.67
CA SER A 32 2.98 -17.79 -14.35
C SER A 32 2.73 -16.41 -14.98
N ASP A 33 1.50 -16.05 -15.33
CA ASP A 33 1.19 -14.72 -15.92
C ASP A 33 1.06 -13.65 -14.82
N LEU A 34 2.18 -13.35 -14.14
CA LEU A 34 2.24 -12.39 -13.03
C LEU A 34 1.90 -10.95 -13.43
N LEU A 35 1.94 -10.64 -14.74
CA LEU A 35 1.53 -9.35 -15.29
C LEU A 35 0.03 -9.25 -15.52
N ASN A 36 -0.71 -10.37 -15.51
CA ASN A 36 -2.16 -10.36 -15.54
C ASN A 36 -2.70 -9.53 -14.36
N ASN A 37 -3.65 -8.64 -14.60
CA ASN A 37 -4.19 -7.78 -13.55
C ASN A 37 -4.80 -8.53 -12.36
N THR A 38 -5.34 -9.74 -12.58
CA THR A 38 -5.90 -10.57 -11.51
C THR A 38 -4.80 -11.12 -10.62
N LEU A 39 -3.78 -11.74 -11.23
CA LEU A 39 -2.68 -12.37 -10.52
C LEU A 39 -1.70 -11.34 -9.93
N ARG A 40 -1.49 -10.22 -10.62
CA ARG A 40 -0.70 -9.09 -10.12
C ARG A 40 -1.25 -8.53 -8.79
N GLY A 41 -2.56 -8.63 -8.57
CA GLY A 41 -3.18 -8.32 -7.28
C GLY A 41 -2.70 -9.27 -6.17
N GLN A 42 -2.68 -10.57 -6.46
CA GLN A 42 -2.28 -11.59 -5.48
C GLN A 42 -0.77 -11.53 -5.16
N ILE A 43 0.08 -11.31 -6.17
CA ILE A 43 1.53 -11.15 -5.90
C ILE A 43 1.79 -9.87 -5.10
N ALA A 44 1.09 -8.76 -5.37
CA ALA A 44 1.22 -7.55 -4.57
C ALA A 44 0.82 -7.79 -3.10
N GLU A 45 -0.28 -8.50 -2.86
CA GLU A 45 -0.69 -8.94 -1.51
C GLU A 45 0.39 -9.81 -0.85
N PHE A 46 0.96 -10.76 -1.59
CA PHE A 46 2.05 -11.60 -1.10
C PHE A 46 3.30 -10.79 -0.76
N LEU A 47 3.69 -9.81 -1.59
CA LEU A 47 4.83 -8.93 -1.31
C LEU A 47 4.63 -8.14 -0.02
N VAL A 48 3.46 -7.52 0.17
CA VAL A 48 3.12 -6.80 1.41
C VAL A 48 3.16 -7.73 2.61
N LYS A 49 2.59 -8.93 2.50
CA LYS A 49 2.65 -9.96 3.54
C LYS A 49 4.09 -10.30 3.92
N GLN A 50 4.96 -10.49 2.94
CA GLN A 50 6.37 -10.82 3.15
C GLN A 50 7.12 -9.65 3.81
N ALA A 51 6.92 -8.42 3.34
CA ALA A 51 7.57 -7.24 3.90
C ALA A 51 7.14 -6.94 5.35
N LEU A 52 5.91 -7.30 5.70
CA LEU A 52 5.37 -7.19 7.06
C LEU A 52 5.64 -8.43 7.92
N GLU A 53 6.32 -9.45 7.37
CA GLU A 53 6.66 -10.70 8.06
C GLU A 53 5.43 -11.46 8.62
N ILE A 54 4.26 -11.30 7.99
CA ILE A 54 3.02 -11.96 8.44
C ILE A 54 3.17 -13.47 8.22
N PRO A 55 2.92 -14.34 9.23
CA PRO A 55 3.15 -15.78 9.11
C PRO A 55 2.34 -16.48 8.00
N SER A 56 2.98 -17.38 7.26
CA SER A 56 2.32 -18.26 6.26
C SER A 56 1.76 -19.53 6.91
N ASN A 57 0.93 -19.42 7.94
CA ASN A 57 0.38 -20.61 8.64
C ASN A 57 -0.90 -21.16 7.99
N LYS A 58 -1.51 -20.40 7.08
CA LYS A 58 -2.76 -20.73 6.39
C LYS A 58 -2.69 -20.30 4.93
N PRO A 59 -3.42 -20.95 4.02
CA PRO A 59 -3.57 -20.47 2.66
C PRO A 59 -4.35 -19.14 2.65
N ARG A 60 -4.14 -18.36 1.59
CA ARG A 60 -4.90 -17.14 1.32
C ARG A 60 -6.41 -17.42 1.32
N VAL A 61 -7.19 -16.56 1.96
CA VAL A 61 -8.65 -16.63 1.98
C VAL A 61 -9.19 -15.63 0.97
N GLU A 62 -9.85 -16.12 -0.07
CA GLU A 62 -10.54 -15.24 -1.01
C GLU A 62 -11.81 -14.68 -0.34
N TRP A 63 -12.14 -13.41 -0.62
CA TRP A 63 -13.37 -12.74 -0.18
C TRP A 63 -13.46 -12.31 1.29
N ASP A 64 -12.34 -12.27 2.01
CA ASP A 64 -12.33 -11.67 3.34
C ASP A 64 -12.57 -10.15 3.26
N ALA A 65 -12.91 -9.53 4.38
CA ALA A 65 -13.21 -8.11 4.48
C ALA A 65 -11.98 -7.23 4.16
N TYR A 66 -10.79 -7.76 4.38
CA TYR A 66 -9.48 -7.15 4.13
C TYR A 66 -8.50 -8.24 3.71
N ASP A 67 -7.37 -7.87 3.11
CA ASP A 67 -6.45 -8.83 2.52
C ASP A 67 -5.48 -9.43 3.57
N LEU A 68 -5.03 -8.65 4.55
CA LEU A 68 -4.03 -9.07 5.54
C LEU A 68 -4.34 -8.58 6.95
N VAL A 69 -3.87 -9.34 7.96
CA VAL A 69 -3.88 -8.94 9.37
C VAL A 69 -2.50 -9.17 9.96
N THR A 70 -1.93 -8.15 10.61
CA THR A 70 -0.65 -8.29 11.32
C THR A 70 -0.83 -9.04 12.64
N ASP A 71 0.26 -9.49 13.26
CA ASP A 71 0.22 -10.13 14.58
C ASP A 71 -0.33 -9.19 15.69
N GLU A 72 -0.31 -7.88 15.44
CA GLU A 72 -0.89 -6.85 16.32
C GLU A 72 -2.40 -6.62 16.06
N GLY A 73 -2.99 -7.33 15.09
CA GLY A 73 -4.40 -7.21 14.72
C GLY A 73 -4.73 -6.07 13.75
N ILE A 74 -3.72 -5.46 13.10
CA ILE A 74 -3.93 -4.37 12.14
C ILE A 74 -4.47 -4.93 10.83
N LYS A 75 -5.61 -4.40 10.36
CA LYS A 75 -6.29 -4.81 9.13
C LYS A 75 -5.77 -4.01 7.94
N ILE A 76 -5.32 -4.69 6.89
CA ILE A 76 -4.69 -4.07 5.71
C ILE A 76 -5.43 -4.48 4.44
N GLU A 77 -5.79 -3.49 3.63
CA GLU A 77 -6.25 -3.71 2.25
C GLU A 77 -5.10 -3.39 1.28
N VAL A 78 -4.83 -4.31 0.35
CA VAL A 78 -3.83 -4.15 -0.70
C VAL A 78 -4.54 -3.81 -2.02
N LYS A 79 -3.95 -2.89 -2.78
CA LYS A 79 -4.43 -2.51 -4.11
C LYS A 79 -3.27 -2.50 -5.09
N SER A 80 -3.46 -3.09 -6.26
CA SER A 80 -2.40 -3.22 -7.26
C SER A 80 -2.76 -2.49 -8.55
N ALA A 81 -1.78 -1.84 -9.17
CA ALA A 81 -1.86 -1.25 -10.50
C ALA A 81 -0.51 -1.37 -11.23
N ALA A 82 -0.54 -1.28 -12.55
CA ALA A 82 0.64 -1.27 -13.40
C ALA A 82 0.38 -0.48 -14.68
N TYR A 83 1.42 0.12 -15.26
CA TYR A 83 1.31 0.77 -16.58
C TYR A 83 1.18 -0.29 -17.69
N VAL A 84 1.96 -1.36 -17.58
CA VAL A 84 2.01 -2.48 -18.54
C VAL A 84 1.14 -3.64 -18.05
N GLN A 85 0.49 -4.31 -18.99
CA GLN A 85 -0.35 -5.49 -18.82
C GLN A 85 0.19 -6.64 -19.66
N SER A 86 -0.23 -7.87 -19.33
CA SER A 86 0.19 -9.07 -20.07
C SER A 86 -0.32 -9.07 -21.52
N TRP A 87 -1.54 -8.55 -21.76
CA TRP A 87 -2.12 -8.43 -23.10
C TRP A 87 -1.55 -7.26 -23.92
N THR A 88 -1.85 -7.24 -25.23
CA THR A 88 -1.44 -6.18 -26.15
C THR A 88 -2.09 -4.85 -25.76
N GLN A 89 -1.29 -3.78 -25.69
CA GLN A 89 -1.75 -2.43 -25.39
C GLN A 89 -1.29 -1.46 -26.47
N ILE A 90 -2.14 -0.49 -26.81
CA ILE A 90 -1.78 0.65 -27.68
C ILE A 90 -1.04 1.74 -26.89
N LYS A 91 -1.35 1.86 -25.59
CA LYS A 91 -0.72 2.79 -24.66
C LYS A 91 -0.75 2.25 -23.23
N ASP A 92 0.10 2.81 -22.38
CA ASP A 92 0.12 2.55 -20.95
C ASP A 92 -1.27 2.72 -20.31
N SER A 93 -1.54 1.88 -19.33
CA SER A 93 -2.73 1.98 -18.50
C SER A 93 -2.64 3.23 -17.63
N TYR A 94 -3.78 3.92 -17.48
CA TYR A 94 -3.89 4.99 -16.50
C TYR A 94 -3.95 4.41 -15.08
N ILE A 95 -3.05 4.84 -14.20
CA ILE A 95 -2.96 4.30 -12.85
C ILE A 95 -4.14 4.76 -12.01
N LYS A 96 -4.94 3.77 -11.61
CA LYS A 96 -6.17 3.94 -10.84
C LYS A 96 -6.38 2.70 -9.99
N PHE A 97 -6.77 2.92 -8.74
CA PHE A 97 -7.07 1.87 -7.78
C PHE A 97 -8.54 1.88 -7.41
N ASP A 98 -9.14 0.71 -7.23
CA ASP A 98 -10.47 0.57 -6.64
C ASP A 98 -10.39 0.80 -5.12
N ILE A 99 -11.21 1.70 -4.62
CA ILE A 99 -11.32 2.03 -3.19
C ILE A 99 -12.79 2.12 -2.76
N CYS A 100 -13.68 1.50 -3.54
CA CYS A 100 -15.11 1.48 -3.28
C CYS A 100 -15.38 1.01 -1.85
N PRO A 101 -16.05 1.84 -1.02
CA PRO A 101 -16.60 1.36 0.23
C PRO A 101 -17.52 0.17 -0.05
N LYS A 102 -17.41 -0.90 0.75
CA LYS A 102 -18.19 -2.12 0.58
C LYS A 102 -19.19 -2.28 1.72
N LYS A 103 -20.34 -2.88 1.43
CA LYS A 103 -21.24 -3.43 2.45
C LYS A 103 -20.75 -4.85 2.78
N GLY A 104 -19.59 -4.95 3.41
CA GLY A 104 -19.05 -6.24 3.84
C GLY A 104 -19.79 -6.76 5.06
N TRP A 105 -20.06 -8.05 5.12
CA TRP A 105 -20.47 -8.68 6.38
C TRP A 105 -19.30 -8.60 7.36
N ASN A 106 -19.52 -8.02 8.54
CA ASN A 106 -18.51 -7.95 9.58
C ASN A 106 -18.62 -9.21 10.44
N ALA A 107 -17.61 -10.08 10.36
CA ALA A 107 -17.59 -11.37 11.04
C ALA A 107 -17.59 -11.25 12.57
N GLU A 108 -16.93 -10.23 13.11
CA GLU A 108 -16.83 -9.98 14.56
C GLU A 108 -18.18 -9.57 15.15
N THR A 109 -19.02 -8.86 14.39
CA THR A 109 -20.31 -8.33 14.86
C THR A 109 -21.51 -9.08 14.30
N ASN A 110 -21.29 -10.04 13.39
CA ASN A 110 -22.29 -10.78 12.63
C ASN A 110 -23.35 -9.86 11.99
N LYS A 111 -22.91 -8.70 11.47
CA LYS A 111 -23.80 -7.66 10.92
C LYS A 111 -23.24 -7.12 9.61
N THR A 112 -24.15 -6.81 8.70
CA THR A 112 -23.83 -6.00 7.52
C THR A 112 -24.06 -4.52 7.86
N PRO A 113 -23.03 -3.65 7.74
CA PRO A 113 -23.19 -2.22 8.00
C PRO A 113 -24.29 -1.61 7.11
N LEU A 114 -25.14 -0.75 7.69
CA LEU A 114 -26.19 -0.03 6.96
C LEU A 114 -25.63 0.86 5.85
N LYS A 115 -24.40 1.37 6.05
CA LYS A 115 -23.64 2.18 5.08
C LYS A 115 -22.41 1.42 4.63
N ALA A 116 -22.08 1.53 3.34
CA ALA A 116 -20.84 0.99 2.82
C ALA A 116 -19.64 1.71 3.44
N ILE A 117 -18.67 0.96 3.95
CA ILE A 117 -17.49 1.51 4.62
C ILE A 117 -16.21 0.88 4.06
N ARG A 118 -15.09 1.57 4.30
CA ARG A 118 -13.74 1.00 4.25
C ARG A 118 -13.48 0.30 5.57
N VAL A 119 -13.06 -0.96 5.54
CA VAL A 119 -12.97 -1.82 6.75
C VAL A 119 -11.54 -2.05 7.23
N ALA A 120 -10.54 -1.90 6.36
CA ALA A 120 -9.14 -1.95 6.74
C ALA A 120 -8.71 -0.67 7.47
N ASP A 121 -7.73 -0.79 8.36
CA ASP A 121 -7.11 0.33 9.08
C ASP A 121 -6.15 1.09 8.16
N PHE A 122 -5.43 0.35 7.32
CA PHE A 122 -4.47 0.87 6.35
C PHE A 122 -4.74 0.32 4.95
N TYR A 123 -4.44 1.15 3.96
CA TYR A 123 -4.47 0.78 2.54
C TYR A 123 -3.05 0.88 1.99
N ILE A 124 -2.57 -0.19 1.37
CA ILE A 124 -1.27 -0.23 0.70
C ILE A 124 -1.49 -0.35 -0.80
N PHE A 125 -1.20 0.73 -1.51
CA PHE A 125 -1.28 0.80 -2.97
C PHE A 125 0.08 0.41 -3.56
N CYS A 126 0.11 -0.71 -4.26
CA CYS A 126 1.29 -1.28 -4.91
C CYS A 126 1.26 -0.92 -6.40
N LEU A 127 2.25 -0.18 -6.85
CA LEU A 127 2.43 0.17 -8.25
C LEU A 127 3.64 -0.58 -8.81
N LEU A 128 3.40 -1.50 -9.76
CA LEU A 128 4.46 -1.99 -10.63
C LEU A 128 4.72 -0.89 -11.68
N HIS A 129 5.73 -0.06 -11.41
CA HIS A 129 5.93 1.23 -12.08
C HIS A 129 6.72 1.11 -13.38
N HIS A 130 7.44 0.01 -13.59
CA HIS A 130 8.24 -0.21 -14.78
C HIS A 130 7.38 -0.25 -16.05
N LYS A 131 7.85 0.43 -17.10
CA LYS A 131 7.06 0.66 -18.33
C LYS A 131 7.52 -0.15 -19.53
N GLU A 132 8.73 -0.69 -19.47
CA GLU A 132 9.26 -1.41 -20.62
C GLU A 132 8.82 -2.86 -20.63
N LYS A 133 7.90 -3.18 -21.55
CA LYS A 133 7.26 -4.49 -21.66
C LYS A 133 8.25 -5.66 -21.85
N ALA A 134 9.43 -5.39 -22.41
CA ALA A 134 10.47 -6.40 -22.61
C ALA A 134 11.25 -6.77 -21.33
N THR A 135 11.27 -5.89 -20.33
CA THR A 135 12.09 -6.06 -19.11
C THR A 135 11.28 -5.96 -17.83
N ILE A 136 9.96 -5.76 -17.94
CA ILE A 136 9.08 -5.78 -16.78
C ILE A 136 9.03 -7.17 -16.16
N ASP A 137 9.31 -7.24 -14.87
CA ASP A 137 9.32 -8.47 -14.09
C ASP A 137 8.70 -8.21 -12.71
N PRO A 138 7.49 -8.73 -12.43
CA PRO A 138 6.87 -8.64 -11.12
C PRO A 138 7.68 -9.23 -9.96
N LEU A 139 8.68 -10.08 -10.25
CA LEU A 139 9.60 -10.64 -9.24
C LEU A 139 10.75 -9.68 -8.88
N ASP A 140 11.02 -8.68 -9.72
CA ASP A 140 12.00 -7.63 -9.46
C ASP A 140 11.39 -6.55 -8.54
N LEU A 141 11.79 -6.57 -7.27
CA LEU A 141 11.22 -5.70 -6.24
C LEU A 141 11.56 -4.22 -6.44
N ASP A 142 12.61 -3.90 -7.20
CA ASP A 142 12.95 -2.52 -7.55
C ASP A 142 11.95 -1.90 -8.54
N GLN A 143 11.17 -2.73 -9.25
CA GLN A 143 10.12 -2.30 -10.16
C GLN A 143 8.79 -1.95 -9.46
N TRP A 144 8.74 -2.08 -8.13
CA TRP A 144 7.57 -1.75 -7.32
C TRP A 144 7.75 -0.49 -6.48
N THR A 145 6.68 0.28 -6.36
CA THR A 145 6.54 1.37 -5.39
C THR A 145 5.29 1.14 -4.55
N PHE A 146 5.39 1.38 -3.25
CA PHE A 146 4.31 1.15 -2.30
C PHE A 146 3.90 2.49 -1.66
N TYR A 147 2.59 2.71 -1.57
CA TYR A 147 2.02 3.90 -0.93
C TYR A 147 1.10 3.48 0.21
N ILE A 148 1.42 3.91 1.42
CA ILE A 148 0.65 3.57 2.62
C ILE A 148 -0.23 4.76 3.01
N LEU A 149 -1.54 4.51 3.17
CA LEU A 149 -2.49 5.48 3.69
C LEU A 149 -3.29 4.91 4.85
N GLN A 150 -3.54 5.77 5.85
CA GLN A 150 -4.53 5.50 6.87
C GLN A 150 -5.96 5.66 6.31
N LYS A 151 -6.86 4.77 6.73
CA LYS A 151 -8.30 4.88 6.43
C LYS A 151 -8.88 6.24 6.84
N SER A 152 -8.45 6.81 7.97
CA SER A 152 -8.93 8.11 8.46
C SER A 152 -8.74 9.25 7.44
N ILE A 153 -7.60 9.26 6.75
CA ILE A 153 -7.29 10.21 5.68
C ILE A 153 -8.21 9.97 4.49
N MET A 154 -8.37 8.71 4.08
CA MET A 154 -9.25 8.34 2.97
C MET A 154 -10.71 8.70 3.23
N ASP A 155 -11.23 8.41 4.41
CA ASP A 155 -12.62 8.70 4.75
C ASP A 155 -12.88 10.22 4.83
N THR A 156 -11.91 10.98 5.34
CA THR A 156 -11.99 12.45 5.43
C THR A 156 -11.98 13.10 4.05
N HIS A 157 -11.12 12.65 3.14
CA HIS A 157 -10.87 13.36 1.87
C HIS A 157 -11.62 12.76 0.67
N LEU A 158 -11.97 11.47 0.71
CA LEU A 158 -12.53 10.75 -0.45
C LEU A 158 -13.99 10.35 -0.24
N GLY A 159 -14.50 10.32 0.99
CA GLY A 159 -15.88 9.94 1.29
C GLY A 159 -16.29 8.63 0.59
N THR A 160 -17.34 8.67 -0.23
CA THR A 160 -17.90 7.52 -0.95
C THR A 160 -17.25 7.22 -2.30
N GLN A 161 -16.15 7.91 -2.64
CA GLN A 161 -15.43 7.73 -3.89
C GLN A 161 -15.00 6.27 -4.08
N LYS A 162 -15.24 5.76 -5.30
CA LYS A 162 -15.02 4.34 -5.63
C LYS A 162 -13.63 4.04 -6.16
N SER A 163 -12.86 5.05 -6.51
CA SER A 163 -11.56 4.85 -7.11
C SER A 163 -10.67 6.06 -6.91
N ILE A 164 -9.36 5.85 -6.83
CA ILE A 164 -8.37 6.92 -6.67
C ILE A 164 -7.32 6.82 -7.79
N SER A 165 -6.98 7.94 -8.41
CA SER A 165 -5.85 7.98 -9.35
C SER A 165 -4.52 8.15 -8.60
N LEU A 166 -3.40 7.87 -9.26
CA LEU A 166 -2.08 8.09 -8.67
C LEU A 166 -1.86 9.56 -8.26
N SER A 167 -2.31 10.52 -9.08
CA SER A 167 -2.18 11.95 -8.76
C SER A 167 -2.97 12.33 -7.50
N THR A 168 -4.20 11.82 -7.35
CA THR A 168 -5.00 12.07 -6.15
C THR A 168 -4.41 11.35 -4.94
N LEU A 169 -3.87 10.13 -5.12
CA LEU A 169 -3.16 9.40 -4.07
C LEU A 169 -2.00 10.24 -3.52
N HIS A 170 -1.11 10.77 -4.37
CA HIS A 170 -0.03 11.65 -3.92
C HIS A 170 -0.53 12.91 -3.21
N SER A 171 -1.65 13.50 -3.63
CA SER A 171 -2.21 14.69 -2.97
C SER A 171 -2.67 14.45 -1.53
N LEU A 172 -2.87 13.18 -1.14
CA LEU A 172 -3.18 12.78 0.23
C LEU A 172 -1.93 12.56 1.10
N ASN A 173 -0.74 12.83 0.56
CA ASN A 173 0.55 12.68 1.22
C ASN A 173 0.75 11.27 1.85
N PRO A 174 0.71 10.20 1.04
CA PRO A 174 0.95 8.84 1.52
C PRO A 174 2.41 8.69 1.93
N VAL A 175 2.69 7.68 2.76
CA VAL A 175 4.07 7.21 2.93
C VAL A 175 4.43 6.41 1.67
N GLU A 176 5.31 6.96 0.86
CA GLU A 176 5.89 6.31 -0.31
C GLU A 176 7.15 5.55 0.11
N CYS A 177 7.24 4.27 -0.27
CA CYS A 177 8.30 3.38 0.19
C CYS A 177 8.62 2.27 -0.81
N ARG A 178 9.86 1.75 -0.72
CA ARG A 178 10.31 0.51 -1.35
C ARG A 178 9.82 -0.72 -0.58
N PHE A 179 9.99 -1.91 -1.16
CA PHE A 179 9.61 -3.18 -0.53
C PHE A 179 10.17 -3.33 0.89
N ASP A 180 11.46 -3.04 1.08
CA ASP A 180 12.19 -3.16 2.35
C ASP A 180 11.80 -2.09 3.39
N GLU A 181 11.06 -1.07 2.97
CA GLU A 181 10.66 0.08 3.80
C GLU A 181 9.19 0.02 4.25
N ILE A 182 8.40 -0.95 3.76
CA ILE A 182 6.96 -1.06 4.06
C ILE A 182 6.72 -1.16 5.57
N LYS A 183 7.51 -1.98 6.27
CA LYS A 183 7.36 -2.20 7.72
C LYS A 183 7.66 -0.94 8.53
N SER A 184 8.71 -0.20 8.18
CA SER A 184 9.04 1.09 8.80
C SER A 184 8.00 2.16 8.48
N GLY A 185 7.55 2.24 7.22
CA GLY A 185 6.54 3.22 6.81
C GLY A 185 5.18 3.02 7.49
N LEU A 186 4.77 1.76 7.69
CA LEU A 186 3.58 1.46 8.48
C LEU A 186 3.75 1.85 9.96
N SER A 187 4.95 1.62 10.51
CA SER A 187 5.28 1.94 11.90
C SER A 187 5.28 3.45 12.18
N GLU A 188 5.76 4.26 11.24
CA GLU A 188 5.73 5.73 11.31
C GLU A 188 4.29 6.24 11.47
N LEU A 189 3.38 5.78 10.61
CA LEU A 189 1.97 6.16 10.66
C LEU A 189 1.27 5.70 11.96
N LYS A 190 1.72 4.59 12.56
CA LYS A 190 1.22 4.16 13.87
C LYS A 190 1.67 5.08 14.99
N MET A 191 2.92 5.56 14.97
CA MET A 191 3.43 6.47 16.00
C MET A 191 2.67 7.80 16.01
N ASP A 192 2.32 8.34 14.84
CA ASP A 192 1.50 9.55 14.71
C ASP A 192 0.11 9.44 15.35
N LEU A 193 -0.45 8.22 15.47
CA LEU A 193 -1.72 7.97 16.16
C LEU A 193 -1.58 7.98 17.69
N SER A 194 -0.39 7.63 18.20
CA SER A 194 -0.10 7.54 19.63
C SER A 194 0.28 8.88 20.26
N ILE A 195 0.68 9.86 19.45
CA ILE A 195 0.99 11.22 19.92
C ILE A 195 -0.31 12.02 20.03
N PRO A 196 -0.73 12.48 21.23
CA PRO A 196 -1.90 13.32 21.35
C PRO A 196 -1.67 14.63 20.58
N LYS A 197 -2.44 14.85 19.51
CA LYS A 197 -2.43 16.11 18.77
C LYS A 197 -2.77 17.24 19.75
N LYS A 198 -1.75 18.02 20.17
CA LYS A 198 -1.98 19.26 20.92
C LYS A 198 -2.92 20.11 20.07
N LYS A 199 -4.09 20.43 20.61
CA LYS A 199 -5.00 21.42 20.01
C LYS A 199 -4.24 22.74 19.91
N THR A 200 -3.67 23.04 18.75
CA THR A 200 -3.27 24.40 18.42
C THR A 200 -4.55 25.21 18.37
N LYS A 201 -4.75 26.08 19.36
CA LYS A 201 -5.80 27.09 19.30
C LYS A 201 -5.57 27.89 18.03
N HIS A 202 -6.44 27.73 17.04
CA HIS A 202 -6.51 28.68 15.93
C HIS A 202 -6.84 30.05 16.54
N PRO A 203 -6.01 31.08 16.34
CA PRO A 203 -6.45 32.44 16.61
C PRO A 203 -7.59 32.72 15.62
N SER A 204 -8.77 32.99 16.18
CA SER A 204 -9.90 33.50 15.42
C SER A 204 -9.56 34.85 14.81
N SER A 205 -9.99 35.02 13.56
CA SER A 205 -9.91 36.23 12.72
C SER A 205 -8.54 36.50 12.09
N PHE A 206 -8.50 36.49 10.76
CA PHE A 206 -8.02 37.64 9.99
C PHE A 206 -8.59 37.55 8.56
N SER A 207 -9.46 38.51 8.25
CA SER A 207 -9.90 38.82 6.91
C SER A 207 -8.73 39.42 6.11
N SER A 208 -8.66 39.04 4.83
CA SER A 208 -8.06 39.77 3.72
C SER A 208 -6.73 40.49 3.95
N PHE A 209 -5.62 40.00 3.40
CA PHE A 209 -4.72 40.82 2.58
C PHE A 209 -3.83 39.94 1.68
N LYS A 210 -3.83 40.26 0.39
CA LYS A 210 -3.00 39.69 -0.69
C LYS A 210 -1.54 40.16 -0.55
N LYS A 211 -0.61 39.27 -0.96
CA LYS A 211 0.75 39.50 -1.51
C LYS A 211 1.78 40.22 -0.62
N ILE A 212 2.94 39.57 -0.40
CA ILE A 212 4.34 40.04 -0.55
C ILE A 212 5.22 38.85 -0.10
N LYS A 213 5.77 38.03 -1.01
CA LYS A 213 7.12 38.07 -1.61
C LYS A 213 8.27 37.89 -0.61
N LEU A 214 8.76 36.64 -0.54
CA LEU A 214 10.16 36.18 -0.51
C LEU A 214 11.19 37.12 0.18
N ILE A 215 11.67 36.73 1.37
CA ILE A 215 12.91 37.26 1.95
C ILE A 215 13.93 36.13 1.99
N SER A 216 14.82 36.13 1.00
CA SER A 216 16.15 35.54 1.08
C SER A 216 17.15 36.61 1.52
N GLN A 217 18.17 36.19 2.27
CA GLN A 217 19.39 36.94 2.59
C GLN A 217 19.21 38.26 3.35
N ILE A 218 19.67 38.28 4.61
CA ILE A 218 20.64 39.22 5.20
C ILE A 218 20.59 38.96 6.70
N LEU A 219 21.69 38.46 7.25
CA LEU A 219 22.31 38.81 8.54
C LEU A 219 23.48 37.82 8.79
N CYS A 220 24.47 37.89 7.91
CA CYS A 220 25.87 37.69 8.27
C CYS A 220 26.53 39.05 8.07
N ASN A 221 27.45 39.39 8.97
CA ASN A 221 28.15 40.68 9.13
C ASN A 221 27.46 41.65 10.08
N PHE A 222 27.83 41.57 11.36
CA PHE A 222 28.32 42.73 12.13
C PHE A 222 28.93 42.21 13.44
N ASN A 223 30.27 42.13 13.50
CA ASN A 223 30.98 42.49 14.73
C ASN A 223 32.42 42.88 14.40
N TRP A 224 32.70 44.19 14.49
CA TRP A 224 34.04 44.76 14.50
C TRP A 224 34.08 45.88 15.54
N LEU A 225 34.88 45.67 16.58
CA LEU A 225 35.63 46.61 17.45
C LEU A 225 35.87 45.88 18.77
N ALA A 226 36.99 45.94 19.47
CA ALA A 226 38.37 46.33 19.22
C ALA A 226 39.05 46.15 20.59
N ILE A 227 40.16 45.41 20.69
CA ILE A 227 41.13 45.62 21.78
C ILE A 227 42.54 45.47 21.17
N LYS A 228 43.21 46.61 21.02
CA LYS A 228 44.68 46.73 21.01
C LYS A 228 45.19 46.38 22.41
N VAL A 229 46.39 45.80 22.52
CA VAL A 229 47.54 46.33 23.31
C VAL A 229 48.64 45.27 23.48
N CYS A 230 49.85 45.69 23.10
CA CYS A 230 51.22 45.34 23.54
C CYS A 230 51.90 43.99 23.22
N LEU A 231 53.08 44.21 22.60
CA LEU A 231 54.30 43.41 22.44
C LEU A 231 54.30 42.33 21.34
#